data_AF-A0A519HQE8-F1
#
_entry.id   AF-A0A519HQE8-F1
#
_cell.length_a   1.000
_cell.length_b   1.000
_cell.length_c   1.000
_cell.angle_alpha   90.00
_cell.angle_beta   90.00
_cell.angle_gamma   90.00
#
_symmetry.space_group_name_H-M   'P 1'
#
loop_
_entity.id
_entity.type
_entity.pdbx_description
1 polymer ?
#
loop_
_entity_poly.entity_id
_entity_poly.type
_entity_poly.pdbx_seq_one_letter_code
_entity_poly.pdbx_strand_id
1 'polypeptide(L)'
;TLKDASVPVDVNLAIYAGPEARYCPAAVYEFVPDEAKGGDAKRLQINAQNCVHCKTCDIKDPTQNIVWVTPEGGGGPNYAGM
;
A
#
# COMPACT_ATOMS: atom_id res chain seq x y z
N THR A 1 8.49 0.77 1.65
CA THR A 1 8.95 0.98 0.26
C THR A 1 8.50 -0.19 -0.59
N LEU A 2 8.68 -0.13 -1.91
CA LEU A 2 8.43 -1.26 -2.83
C LEU A 2 9.77 -1.77 -3.35
N LYS A 3 9.89 -3.08 -3.61
CA LYS A 3 11.06 -3.64 -4.32
C LYS A 3 11.02 -3.25 -5.80
N ASP A 4 9.83 -3.27 -6.39
CA ASP A 4 9.54 -2.86 -7.76
C ASP A 4 8.23 -2.04 -7.80
N ALA A 5 8.27 -0.88 -8.44
CA ALA A 5 7.15 0.05 -8.53
C ALA A 5 6.08 -0.37 -9.56
N SER A 6 6.41 -1.27 -10.49
CA SER A 6 5.49 -1.77 -11.53
C SER A 6 4.52 -2.83 -11.00
N VAL A 7 5.00 -3.69 -10.11
CA VAL A 7 4.29 -4.87 -9.58
C VAL A 7 2.90 -4.59 -9.01
N PRO A 8 2.64 -3.50 -8.25
CA PRO A 8 1.30 -3.22 -7.74
C PRO A 8 0.23 -3.09 -8.83
N VAL A 9 0.60 -2.53 -9.99
CA VAL A 9 -0.33 -2.37 -11.12
C VAL A 9 -0.30 -3.61 -12.00
N ASP A 10 0.88 -4.04 -12.41
CA ASP A 10 1.07 -5.07 -13.44
C ASP A 10 0.70 -6.49 -12.93
N VAL A 11 0.75 -6.71 -11.62
CA VAL A 11 0.47 -8.00 -10.99
C VAL A 11 -0.65 -7.89 -9.97
N ASN A 12 -0.50 -7.07 -8.93
CA ASN A 12 -1.45 -7.07 -7.81
C ASN A 12 -2.84 -6.59 -8.24
N LEU A 13 -2.92 -5.48 -8.98
CA LEU A 13 -4.17 -4.98 -9.52
C LEU A 13 -4.71 -5.89 -10.64
N ALA A 14 -3.86 -6.23 -11.61
CA ALA A 14 -4.29 -6.98 -12.80
C ALA A 14 -4.80 -8.40 -12.49
N ILE A 15 -4.16 -9.11 -11.56
CA ILE A 15 -4.45 -10.53 -11.26
C ILE A 15 -5.31 -10.68 -10.01
N TYR A 16 -5.06 -9.87 -8.97
CA TYR A 16 -5.68 -10.03 -7.65
C TYR A 16 -6.66 -8.89 -7.28
N ALA A 17 -6.95 -7.99 -8.22
CA ALA A 17 -7.82 -6.83 -8.02
C ALA A 17 -7.37 -5.89 -6.89
N GLY A 18 -6.06 -5.76 -6.68
CA GLY A 18 -5.44 -4.79 -5.77
C GLY A 18 -5.74 -5.08 -4.29
N PRO A 19 -5.34 -6.25 -3.76
CA PRO A 19 -5.67 -6.65 -2.39
C PRO A 19 -5.12 -5.70 -1.32
N GLU A 20 -4.03 -4.99 -1.60
CA GLU A 20 -3.43 -3.99 -0.70
C GLU A 20 -4.37 -2.85 -0.33
N ALA A 21 -5.31 -2.51 -1.20
CA ALA A 21 -6.35 -1.53 -0.92
C ALA A 21 -7.46 -2.07 -0.01
N ARG A 22 -7.47 -3.37 0.31
CA ARG A 22 -8.53 -4.04 1.08
C ARG A 22 -8.03 -4.63 2.39
N TYR A 23 -6.88 -5.31 2.38
CA TYR A 23 -6.34 -5.89 3.61
C TYR A 23 -5.71 -4.83 4.53
N CYS A 24 -5.36 -3.65 3.99
CA CYS A 24 -4.75 -2.60 4.78
C CYS A 24 -5.83 -1.96 5.66
N PRO A 25 -5.73 -2.05 7.00
CA PRO A 25 -6.78 -1.57 7.88
C PRO A 25 -6.85 -0.03 7.97
N ALA A 26 -5.94 0.69 7.31
CA ALA A 26 -5.79 2.14 7.43
C ALA A 26 -5.70 2.84 6.07
N ALA A 27 -6.13 2.20 4.98
CA ALA A 27 -6.16 2.81 3.64
C ALA A 27 -4.83 3.46 3.22
N VAL A 28 -3.70 2.82 3.54
CA VAL A 28 -2.36 3.28 3.12
C VAL A 28 -2.19 3.15 1.61
N TYR A 29 -2.83 2.16 0.99
CA TYR A 29 -2.68 1.85 -0.43
C TYR A 29 -3.98 2.12 -1.17
N GLU A 30 -3.90 2.90 -2.24
CA GLU A 30 -5.04 3.25 -3.09
C GLU A 30 -4.64 3.23 -4.56
N PHE A 31 -5.51 2.71 -5.43
CA PHE A 31 -5.31 2.76 -6.89
C PHE A 31 -6.10 3.92 -7.48
N VAL A 32 -5.39 4.99 -7.84
CA VAL A 32 -5.96 6.22 -8.41
C VAL A 32 -5.70 6.29 -9.92
N PRO A 33 -6.46 7.08 -10.70
CA PRO A 33 -6.16 7.31 -12.10
C PRO A 33 -4.72 7.78 -12.33
N ASP A 34 -4.07 7.27 -13.37
CA ASP A 34 -2.75 7.69 -13.81
C ASP A 34 -2.90 8.80 -14.86
N GLU A 35 -2.86 10.06 -14.39
CA GLU A 35 -2.99 11.25 -15.24
C GLU A 35 -1.87 11.36 -16.30
N ALA A 36 -0.72 10.74 -16.08
CA ALA A 36 0.40 10.79 -17.03
C ALA A 36 0.23 9.80 -18.19
N LYS A 37 -0.49 8.69 -17.98
CA LYS A 37 -0.73 7.67 -19.01
C LYS A 37 -2.09 7.82 -19.70
N GLY A 38 -3.06 8.46 -19.05
CA GLY A 38 -4.41 8.68 -19.58
C GLY A 38 -5.25 7.40 -19.69
N GLY A 39 -6.50 7.55 -20.14
CA GLY A 39 -7.46 6.44 -20.25
C GLY A 39 -7.83 5.83 -18.90
N ASP A 40 -8.04 4.52 -18.86
CA ASP A 40 -8.37 3.75 -17.64
C ASP A 40 -7.12 3.34 -16.84
N ALA A 41 -5.95 3.88 -17.17
CA ALA A 41 -4.70 3.56 -16.47
C ALA A 41 -4.79 3.98 -15.00
N LYS A 42 -4.24 3.13 -14.12
CA LYS A 42 -4.16 3.39 -12.68
C LYS A 42 -2.72 3.34 -12.20
N ARG A 43 -2.45 4.07 -11.13
CA ARG A 43 -1.19 4.01 -10.38
C ARG A 43 -1.49 3.74 -8.90
N LEU A 44 -0.52 3.13 -8.21
CA LEU A 44 -0.58 3.01 -6.77
C LEU A 44 -0.21 4.36 -6.13
N GLN A 45 -1.06 4.84 -5.22
CA GLN A 45 -0.77 5.92 -4.30
C GLN A 45 -0.56 5.36 -2.90
N ILE A 46 0.53 5.78 -2.24
CA ILE A 46 0.89 5.32 -0.89
C ILE A 46 0.73 6.49 0.09
N ASN A 47 -0.35 6.48 0.86
CA ASN A 47 -0.67 7.44 1.92
C ASN A 47 -0.02 6.99 3.24
N ALA A 48 1.32 7.00 3.30
CA ALA A 48 2.10 6.43 4.40
C ALA A 48 1.79 7.06 5.78
N GLN A 49 1.28 8.29 5.81
CA GLN A 49 0.86 9.01 7.02
C GLN A 49 -0.25 8.27 7.78
N ASN A 50 -1.05 7.45 7.10
CA ASN A 50 -2.14 6.70 7.73
C ASN A 50 -1.66 5.40 8.41
N CYS A 51 -0.39 5.02 8.27
CA CYS A 51 0.07 3.69 8.70
C CYS A 51 -0.09 3.48 10.21
N VAL A 52 -0.81 2.42 10.58
CA VAL A 52 -1.00 1.98 11.99
C VAL A 52 -0.01 0.88 12.41
N HIS A 53 1.07 0.68 11.66
CA HIS A 53 2.16 -0.25 11.98
C HIS A 53 1.78 -1.74 12.16
N CYS A 54 0.60 -2.16 11.68
CA CYS A 54 0.10 -3.53 11.82
C CYS A 54 0.88 -4.61 11.05
N LYS A 55 1.74 -4.22 10.10
CA LYS A 55 2.55 -5.11 9.22
C LYS A 55 1.78 -6.01 8.25
N THR A 56 0.45 -5.94 8.19
CA THR A 56 -0.35 -6.78 7.28
C THR A 56 0.12 -6.72 5.84
N CYS A 57 0.50 -5.55 5.35
CA CYS A 57 0.97 -5.34 3.96
C CYS A 57 2.30 -6.03 3.64
N ASP A 58 3.20 -6.11 4.62
CA ASP A 58 4.48 -6.84 4.50
C ASP A 58 4.23 -8.35 4.41
N ILE A 59 3.19 -8.85 5.08
CA ILE A 59 2.87 -10.28 5.18
C ILE A 59 1.96 -10.77 4.05
N LYS A 60 0.94 -10.00 3.67
CA LYS A 60 -0.17 -10.45 2.81
C LYS A 60 -0.05 -10.02 1.34
N ASP A 61 0.96 -9.23 0.98
CA ASP A 61 1.25 -8.96 -0.42
C ASP A 61 1.55 -10.28 -1.16
N PRO A 62 0.74 -10.66 -2.18
CA PRO A 62 0.92 -11.93 -2.89
C PRO A 62 2.29 -12.05 -3.58
N THR A 63 2.96 -10.93 -3.84
CA THR A 63 4.26 -10.89 -4.52
C THR A 63 5.43 -10.62 -3.58
N GLN A 64 5.18 -10.39 -2.28
CA GLN A 64 6.19 -9.99 -1.31
C GLN A 64 7.03 -8.78 -1.79
N ASN A 65 6.39 -7.82 -2.46
CA ASN A 65 6.99 -6.64 -3.04
C ASN A 65 7.01 -5.44 -2.06
N ILE A 66 6.01 -5.34 -1.19
CA ILE A 66 5.97 -4.33 -0.12
C ILE A 66 7.03 -4.65 0.94
N VAL A 67 7.84 -3.65 1.28
CA VAL A 67 8.82 -3.70 2.38
C VAL A 67 8.44 -2.66 3.42
N TRP A 68 7.97 -3.12 4.58
CA TRP A 68 7.71 -2.24 5.71
C TRP A 68 9.02 -1.87 6.40
N VAL A 69 9.22 -0.57 6.62
CA VAL A 69 10.33 -0.04 7.41
C VAL A 69 9.77 0.89 8.48
N THR A 70 10.45 0.96 9.62
CA THR A 70 10.05 1.85 10.71
C THR A 70 10.13 3.30 10.25
N PRO A 71 9.06 4.11 10.42
CA PRO A 71 9.13 5.55 10.17
C PRO A 71 9.93 6.27 11.28
N GLU A 72 10.04 7.58 11.18
CA GLU A 72 10.65 8.42 12.22
C GLU A 72 9.97 8.19 13.58
N GLY A 73 10.76 8.29 14.66
CA GLY A 73 10.28 8.11 16.03
C GLY A 73 9.19 9.11 16.40
N GLY A 74 8.11 8.64 17.01
CA GLY A 74 6.92 9.44 17.33
C GLY A 74 5.82 9.41 16.25
N GLY A 75 6.09 8.81 15.08
CA GLY A 75 5.07 8.52 14.08
C GLY A 75 4.23 7.28 14.41
N GLY A 76 3.04 7.20 13.83
CA GLY A 76 2.14 6.06 13.96
C GLY A 76 0.99 6.26 14.95
N PRO A 77 0.31 5.17 15.34
CA PRO A 77 -0.90 5.25 16.15
C PRO A 77 -0.62 5.63 17.61
N ASN A 78 -1.50 6.43 18.19
CA ASN A 78 -1.53 6.72 19.62
C ASN A 78 -2.70 5.97 20.27
N TYR A 79 -2.44 4.76 20.75
CA TYR A 79 -3.45 3.90 21.36
C TYR A 79 -3.64 4.27 22.84
N ALA A 80 -4.82 4.80 23.19
CA ALA A 80 -5.23 5.00 24.58
C ALA A 80 -6.26 3.95 24.97
N GLY A 81 -5.91 3.07 25.92
CA GLY A 81 -6.82 2.05 26.45
C GLY A 81 -7.22 0.94 25.45
N MET A 82 -6.38 0.69 24.44
CA MET A 82 -6.50 -0.43 23.51
C MET A 82 -5.55 -1.56 23.90
#